data_AF-A0A949LIA3-F1
#
_entry.id   AF-A0A949LIA3-F1
#
_cell.length_a   1.000
_cell.length_b   1.000
_cell.length_c   1.000
_cell.angle_alpha   90.00
_cell.angle_beta   90.00
_cell.angle_gamma   90.00
#
_symmetry.space_group_name_H-M   'P 1'
#
loop_
_entity.id
_entity.type
_entity.pdbx_description
1 polymer ?
#
loop_
_entity_poly.entity_id
_entity_poly.type
_entity_poly.pdbx_seq_one_letter_code
_entity_poly.pdbx_strand_id
1 'polypeptide(L)'
;MSRIMRPVIDCTESPDLLAGWPVEAQVKKSATAQAILADLDADWMIEEADLDGKPYEIDADNRLILLDTRGLTKAAIARSDYFRNMLAMQTFAGLRAAWQAERAFEARNMHRPDLWLFIGRLAEADIATLSARMAFEAKLEGDETIWRHAMGDENGDIALMYLHELERRPFIENDTAALALAFAEWFRKPNRVTATDSETLSMMDDMIDNLTMNGRGRMGEGAIRCLTIDPLTGSSYLGVSVAEFAGDPVWRGIADPVVEAHFLQVMDDIGTIRMGAIGIRDKKLAARLFPEALVKA
;
A
#
# COMPACT_ATOMS: atom_id res chain seq x y z
N MET A 1 -7.31 -14.80 52.74
CA MET A 1 -6.45 -14.85 51.54
C MET A 1 -7.34 -14.97 50.33
N SER A 2 -7.61 -13.84 49.67
CA SER A 2 -8.47 -13.75 48.49
C SER A 2 -7.70 -14.22 47.25
N ARG A 3 -8.18 -15.26 46.58
CA ARG A 3 -7.67 -15.68 45.27
C ARG A 3 -8.25 -14.71 44.23
N ILE A 4 -7.39 -13.84 43.71
CA ILE A 4 -7.66 -13.05 42.51
C ILE A 4 -7.79 -14.06 41.36
N MET A 5 -9.02 -14.36 40.95
CA MET A 5 -9.26 -15.03 39.67
C MET A 5 -8.84 -14.05 38.58
N ARG A 6 -7.83 -14.42 37.79
CA ARG A 6 -7.58 -13.77 36.51
C ARG A 6 -8.79 -14.05 35.61
N PRO A 7 -9.30 -13.08 34.84
CA PRO A 7 -10.32 -13.35 33.85
C PRO A 7 -9.76 -14.39 32.87
N VAL A 8 -10.53 -15.45 32.65
CA VAL A 8 -10.32 -16.36 31.53
C VAL A 8 -10.55 -15.50 30.29
N ILE A 9 -9.50 -15.25 29.53
CA ILE A 9 -9.63 -14.63 28.21
C ILE A 9 -10.35 -15.68 27.36
N ASP A 10 -11.57 -15.35 26.96
CA ASP A 10 -12.35 -16.14 26.03
C ASP A 10 -11.69 -16.01 24.65
N CYS A 11 -11.05 -17.07 24.17
CA CYS A 11 -10.29 -17.06 22.92
C CYS A 11 -11.18 -17.28 21.68
N THR A 12 -12.49 -17.03 21.76
CA THR A 12 -13.43 -17.26 20.65
C THR A 12 -13.79 -16.02 19.84
N GLU A 13 -13.34 -14.84 20.24
CA GLU A 13 -13.48 -13.61 19.44
C GLU A 13 -12.09 -13.11 19.08
N SER A 14 -11.80 -13.05 17.78
CA SER A 14 -10.64 -12.31 17.28
C SER A 14 -10.73 -10.88 17.82
N PRO A 15 -9.68 -10.31 18.45
CA PRO A 15 -9.71 -8.94 18.92
C PRO A 15 -10.10 -8.04 17.76
N ASP A 16 -11.19 -7.30 17.94
CA ASP A 16 -11.66 -6.31 16.97
C ASP A 16 -10.59 -5.23 16.79
N LEU A 17 -9.92 -5.24 15.64
CA LEU A 17 -8.78 -4.37 15.32
C LEU A 17 -9.08 -2.88 15.55
N LEU A 18 -10.33 -2.47 15.39
CA LEU A 18 -10.77 -1.09 15.55
C LEU A 18 -11.33 -0.79 16.95
N ALA A 19 -11.34 -1.74 17.87
CA ALA A 19 -11.97 -1.57 19.17
C ALA A 19 -11.43 -0.35 19.93
N GLY A 20 -12.31 0.59 20.24
CA GLY A 20 -11.93 1.82 20.95
C GLY A 20 -11.11 2.80 20.11
N TRP A 21 -11.11 2.63 18.79
CA TRP A 21 -10.62 3.61 17.82
C TRP A 21 -11.72 4.66 17.53
N PRO A 22 -11.41 5.98 17.51
CA PRO A 22 -12.44 7.02 17.44
C PRO A 22 -13.24 7.07 16.13
N VAL A 23 -12.80 6.35 15.09
CA VAL A 23 -13.46 6.24 13.79
C VAL A 23 -14.03 4.84 13.51
N GLU A 24 -14.03 3.94 14.50
CA GLU A 24 -14.50 2.55 14.37
C GLU A 24 -15.86 2.45 13.67
N ALA A 25 -16.88 3.12 14.21
CA ALA A 25 -18.24 3.06 13.68
C ALA A 25 -18.36 3.66 12.27
N GLN A 26 -17.49 4.61 11.92
CA GLN A 26 -17.47 5.23 10.60
C GLN A 26 -16.81 4.31 9.56
N VAL A 27 -15.67 3.70 9.92
CA VAL A 27 -14.93 2.76 9.06
C VAL A 27 -15.77 1.52 8.79
N LYS A 28 -16.47 0.99 9.81
CA LYS A 28 -17.35 -0.18 9.68
C LYS A 28 -18.59 0.05 8.80
N LYS A 29 -18.88 1.28 8.34
CA LYS A 29 -19.93 1.50 7.33
C LYS A 29 -19.54 1.01 5.93
N SER A 30 -18.25 0.84 5.65
CA SER A 30 -17.78 0.33 4.37
C SER A 30 -17.76 -1.20 4.38
N ALA A 31 -18.45 -1.81 3.41
CA ALA A 31 -18.42 -3.26 3.21
C ALA A 31 -17.00 -3.72 2.82
N THR A 32 -16.30 -2.95 1.99
CA THR A 32 -14.90 -3.22 1.63
C THR A 32 -13.99 -3.19 2.86
N ALA A 33 -14.12 -2.19 3.74
CA ALA A 33 -13.35 -2.12 4.98
C ALA A 33 -13.64 -3.32 5.89
N GLN A 34 -14.92 -3.71 6.03
CA GLN A 34 -15.31 -4.89 6.80
C GLN A 34 -14.70 -6.18 6.24
N ALA A 35 -14.66 -6.35 4.91
CA ALA A 35 -14.04 -7.51 4.27
C ALA A 35 -12.53 -7.55 4.51
N ILE A 36 -11.84 -6.41 4.46
CA ILE A 36 -10.42 -6.32 4.81
C ILE A 36 -10.20 -6.67 6.28
N LEU A 37 -10.98 -6.10 7.20
CA LEU A 37 -10.89 -6.39 8.64
C LEU A 37 -11.09 -7.86 8.96
N ALA A 38 -11.95 -8.56 8.21
CA ALA A 38 -12.20 -9.99 8.39
C ALA A 38 -11.06 -10.88 7.86
N ASP A 39 -10.30 -10.39 6.86
CA ASP A 39 -9.18 -11.12 6.25
C ASP A 39 -7.83 -10.80 6.91
N LEU A 40 -7.70 -9.63 7.53
CA LEU A 40 -6.52 -9.32 8.35
C LEU A 40 -6.47 -10.26 9.56
N ASP A 41 -5.29 -10.83 9.79
CA ASP A 41 -5.04 -11.72 10.93
C ASP A 41 -5.33 -11.02 12.26
N ALA A 42 -5.73 -11.80 13.27
CA ALA A 42 -6.05 -11.35 14.63
C ALA A 42 -4.88 -10.63 15.33
N ASP A 43 -3.67 -10.78 14.82
CA ASP A 43 -2.44 -10.22 15.38
C ASP A 43 -2.13 -8.80 14.89
N TRP A 44 -2.85 -8.27 13.90
CA TRP A 44 -2.67 -6.87 13.52
C TRP A 44 -3.11 -5.94 14.64
N MET A 45 -2.42 -4.80 14.78
CA MET A 45 -2.77 -3.76 15.75
C MET A 45 -2.76 -2.38 15.08
N ILE A 46 -3.61 -1.48 15.58
CA ILE A 46 -3.60 -0.06 15.18
C ILE A 46 -3.04 0.76 16.34
N GLU A 47 -2.01 1.55 16.06
CA GLU A 47 -1.38 2.46 17.02
C GLU A 47 -1.31 3.89 16.50
N GLU A 48 -1.23 4.84 17.44
CA GLU A 48 -0.96 6.24 17.11
C GLU A 48 0.55 6.49 17.06
N ALA A 49 1.02 7.23 16.05
CA ALA A 49 2.42 7.61 15.90
C ALA A 49 2.55 9.03 15.37
N ASP A 50 3.69 9.67 15.61
CA ASP A 50 4.08 10.90 14.92
C ASP A 50 4.88 10.50 13.69
N LEU A 51 4.31 10.70 12.50
CA LEU A 51 4.83 10.18 11.24
C LEU A 51 5.40 11.28 10.33
N ASP A 52 5.84 12.40 10.91
CA ASP A 52 6.47 13.52 10.20
C ASP A 52 5.66 14.00 8.99
N GLY A 53 4.34 13.98 9.11
CA GLY A 53 3.38 14.42 8.09
C GLY A 53 2.88 13.33 7.15
N LYS A 54 3.35 12.07 7.26
CA LYS A 54 2.73 10.94 6.56
C LYS A 54 1.40 10.56 7.20
N PRO A 55 0.39 10.17 6.41
CA PRO A 55 -0.94 9.83 6.94
C PRO A 55 -0.96 8.54 7.75
N TYR A 56 -0.16 7.56 7.35
CA TYR A 56 -0.05 6.25 7.98
C TYR A 56 1.30 5.61 7.62
N GLU A 57 1.69 4.57 8.35
CA GLU A 57 2.85 3.72 8.08
C GLU A 57 2.51 2.26 8.45
N ILE A 58 3.09 1.30 7.71
CA ILE A 58 2.87 -0.12 7.92
C ILE A 58 4.17 -0.77 8.37
N ASP A 59 4.16 -1.30 9.59
CA ASP A 59 5.19 -2.21 10.08
C ASP A 59 4.68 -3.64 9.92
N ALA A 60 4.96 -4.23 8.75
CA ALA A 60 4.49 -5.57 8.41
C ALA A 60 5.13 -6.66 9.28
N ASP A 61 6.36 -6.44 9.76
CA ASP A 61 7.09 -7.40 10.58
C ASP A 61 6.48 -7.50 11.98
N ASN A 62 6.06 -6.37 12.56
CA ASN A 62 5.37 -6.31 13.86
C ASN A 62 3.84 -6.32 13.73
N ARG A 63 3.29 -6.40 12.51
CA ARG A 63 1.85 -6.35 12.20
C ARG A 63 1.17 -5.09 12.77
N LEU A 64 1.81 -3.92 12.62
CA LEU A 64 1.28 -2.65 13.09
C LEU A 64 0.83 -1.75 11.94
N ILE A 65 -0.34 -1.14 12.12
CA ILE A 65 -0.82 -0.01 11.34
C ILE A 65 -0.63 1.23 12.21
N LEU A 66 0.34 2.05 11.85
CA LEU A 66 0.62 3.32 12.53
C LEU A 66 -0.19 4.43 11.86
N LEU A 67 -0.98 5.18 12.63
CA LEU A 67 -1.80 6.28 12.12
C LEU A 67 -1.38 7.61 12.77
N ASP A 68 -1.24 8.65 11.95
CA ASP A 68 -0.90 10.00 12.44
C ASP A 68 -2.13 10.73 12.99
N THR A 69 -2.21 10.84 14.31
CA THR A 69 -3.26 11.59 15.02
C THR A 69 -2.94 13.09 15.14
N ARG A 70 -1.77 13.54 14.67
CA ARG A 70 -1.26 14.91 14.78
C ARG A 70 -1.22 15.42 16.22
N GLY A 71 -0.92 14.51 17.16
CA GLY A 71 -0.90 14.79 18.59
C GLY A 71 -2.28 15.05 19.22
N LEU A 72 -3.38 14.78 18.51
CA LEU A 72 -4.73 14.94 19.02
C LEU A 72 -5.19 13.71 19.80
N THR A 73 -5.73 13.94 21.00
CA THR A 73 -6.38 12.88 21.76
C THR A 73 -7.60 12.30 21.02
N LYS A 74 -7.91 11.02 21.23
CA LYS A 74 -9.12 10.36 20.69
C LYS A 74 -10.41 11.16 20.95
N ALA A 75 -10.54 11.77 22.13
CA ALA A 75 -11.69 12.62 22.49
C ALA A 75 -11.72 13.96 21.73
N ALA A 76 -10.57 14.51 21.32
CA ALA A 76 -10.51 15.69 20.47
C ALA A 76 -10.91 15.35 19.03
N ILE A 77 -10.38 14.24 18.49
CA ILE A 77 -10.76 13.71 17.18
C ILE A 77 -12.26 13.46 17.11
N ALA A 78 -12.81 12.74 18.08
CA ALA A 78 -14.23 12.38 18.13
C ALA A 78 -15.20 13.58 18.18
N ARG A 79 -14.74 14.81 18.45
CA ARG A 79 -15.57 16.03 18.49
C ARG A 79 -15.55 16.85 17.20
N SER A 80 -14.69 16.54 16.24
CA SER A 80 -14.52 17.30 15.00
C SER A 80 -14.76 16.42 13.79
N ASP A 81 -15.76 16.76 12.96
CA ASP A 81 -16.00 16.07 11.69
C ASP A 81 -14.74 16.03 10.83
N TYR A 82 -13.98 17.13 10.77
CA TYR A 82 -12.76 17.21 9.99
C TYR A 82 -11.72 16.18 10.45
N PHE A 83 -11.42 16.11 11.76
CA PHE A 83 -10.41 15.18 12.28
C PHE A 83 -10.89 13.73 12.25
N ARG A 84 -12.19 13.47 12.47
CA ARG A 84 -12.76 12.13 12.28
C ARG A 84 -12.61 11.67 10.84
N ASN A 85 -13.00 12.51 9.87
CA ASN A 85 -12.94 12.14 8.46
C ASN A 85 -11.51 11.98 7.97
N MET A 86 -10.59 12.84 8.41
CA MET A 86 -9.15 12.69 8.15
C MET A 86 -8.65 11.33 8.65
N LEU A 87 -8.90 11.02 9.93
CA LEU A 87 -8.44 9.76 10.51
C LEU A 87 -9.13 8.54 9.89
N ALA A 88 -10.40 8.65 9.49
CA ALA A 88 -11.11 7.57 8.81
C ALA A 88 -10.51 7.29 7.43
N MET A 89 -10.17 8.32 6.66
CA MET A 89 -9.47 8.15 5.38
C MET A 89 -8.09 7.53 5.56
N GLN A 90 -7.32 7.98 6.55
CA GLN A 90 -6.04 7.36 6.90
C GLN A 90 -6.21 5.89 7.33
N THR A 91 -7.27 5.58 8.09
CA THR A 91 -7.57 4.22 8.53
C THR A 91 -7.94 3.34 7.33
N PHE A 92 -8.73 3.82 6.37
CA PHE A 92 -9.02 3.08 5.13
C PHE A 92 -7.75 2.76 4.34
N ALA A 93 -6.89 3.77 4.17
CA ALA A 93 -5.62 3.58 3.46
C ALA A 93 -4.70 2.59 4.20
N GLY A 94 -4.55 2.75 5.52
CA GLY A 94 -3.76 1.86 6.36
C GLY A 94 -4.27 0.41 6.37
N LEU A 95 -5.58 0.20 6.47
CA LEU A 95 -6.18 -1.15 6.36
C LEU A 95 -5.85 -1.79 5.01
N ARG A 96 -5.98 -1.04 3.92
CA ARG A 96 -5.66 -1.56 2.59
C ARG A 96 -4.16 -1.82 2.42
N ALA A 97 -3.32 -0.94 2.95
CA ALA A 97 -1.86 -1.08 2.90
C ALA A 97 -1.38 -2.29 3.72
N ALA A 98 -1.93 -2.53 4.91
CA ALA A 98 -1.67 -3.73 5.70
C ALA A 98 -2.06 -5.00 4.93
N TRP A 99 -3.24 -5.00 4.31
CA TRP A 99 -3.71 -6.11 3.48
C TRP A 99 -2.86 -6.33 2.23
N GLN A 100 -2.30 -5.26 1.67
CA GLN A 100 -1.37 -5.29 0.53
C GLN A 100 0.04 -5.73 0.91
N ALA A 101 0.49 -5.52 2.15
CA ALA A 101 1.89 -5.58 2.54
C ALA A 101 2.57 -6.90 2.17
N GLU A 102 1.96 -8.04 2.53
CA GLU A 102 2.47 -9.38 2.20
C GLU A 102 2.49 -9.61 0.67
N ARG A 103 1.42 -9.23 -0.02
CA ARG A 103 1.29 -9.39 -1.49
C ARG A 103 2.33 -8.56 -2.24
N ALA A 104 2.57 -7.33 -1.79
CA ALA A 104 3.58 -6.44 -2.35
C ALA A 104 5.00 -6.92 -2.06
N PHE A 105 5.25 -7.48 -0.88
CA PHE A 105 6.53 -8.09 -0.53
C PHE A 105 6.81 -9.34 -1.38
N GLU A 106 5.84 -10.25 -1.50
CA GLU A 106 5.95 -11.42 -2.38
C GLU A 106 6.17 -11.01 -3.83
N ALA A 107 5.40 -10.04 -4.33
CA ALA A 107 5.58 -9.51 -5.67
C ALA A 107 7.02 -9.01 -5.89
N ARG A 108 7.60 -8.24 -4.95
CA ARG A 108 8.98 -7.79 -5.06
C ARG A 108 9.98 -8.95 -5.09
N ASN A 109 9.83 -9.94 -4.21
CA ASN A 109 10.73 -11.11 -4.17
C ASN A 109 10.65 -11.99 -5.43
N MET A 110 9.47 -12.10 -6.03
CA MET A 110 9.24 -12.91 -7.22
C MET A 110 9.62 -12.21 -8.54
N HIS A 111 9.86 -10.91 -8.51
CA HIS A 111 10.09 -10.08 -9.69
C HIS A 111 11.44 -9.39 -9.67
N ARG A 112 11.96 -9.03 -10.85
CA ARG A 112 13.26 -8.36 -10.94
C ARG A 112 13.23 -6.98 -10.27
N PRO A 113 14.35 -6.53 -9.71
CA PRO A 113 14.47 -5.20 -9.09
C PRO A 113 14.07 -4.04 -10.00
N ASP A 114 14.31 -4.14 -11.32
CA ASP A 114 13.88 -3.09 -12.28
C ASP A 114 12.36 -2.90 -12.38
N LEU A 115 11.58 -3.80 -11.79
CA LEU A 115 10.11 -3.74 -11.77
C LEU A 115 9.56 -3.26 -10.43
N TRP A 116 10.41 -3.05 -9.43
CA TRP A 116 9.97 -2.69 -8.07
C TRP A 116 9.32 -1.32 -8.00
N LEU A 117 9.83 -0.34 -8.76
CA LEU A 117 9.17 0.96 -8.88
C LEU A 117 7.73 0.83 -9.37
N PHE A 118 7.53 0.02 -10.42
CA PHE A 118 6.19 -0.21 -10.95
C PHE A 118 5.30 -0.96 -9.95
N ILE A 119 5.83 -1.93 -9.21
CA ILE A 119 5.10 -2.61 -8.13
C ILE A 119 4.67 -1.62 -7.04
N GLY A 120 5.55 -0.72 -6.61
CA GLY A 120 5.24 0.34 -5.64
C GLY A 120 4.10 1.23 -6.13
N ARG A 121 4.17 1.72 -7.38
CA ARG A 121 3.11 2.51 -8.00
C ARG A 121 1.77 1.77 -8.05
N LEU A 122 1.77 0.48 -8.38
CA LEU A 122 0.53 -0.32 -8.41
C LEU A 122 -0.09 -0.43 -7.01
N ALA A 123 0.73 -0.64 -5.97
CA ALA A 123 0.25 -0.73 -4.59
C ALA A 123 -0.37 0.61 -4.13
N GLU A 124 0.33 1.73 -4.34
CA GLU A 124 -0.18 3.05 -3.95
C GLU A 124 -1.44 3.47 -4.72
N ALA A 125 -1.48 3.18 -6.02
CA ALA A 125 -2.68 3.43 -6.83
C ALA A 125 -3.89 2.60 -6.35
N ASP A 126 -3.66 1.35 -5.97
CA ASP A 126 -4.70 0.48 -5.42
C ASP A 126 -5.18 0.98 -4.05
N ILE A 127 -4.27 1.33 -3.15
CA ILE A 127 -4.61 1.87 -1.82
C ILE A 127 -5.49 3.12 -1.96
N ALA A 128 -5.11 4.07 -2.80
CA ALA A 128 -5.89 5.29 -3.03
C ALA A 128 -7.27 4.99 -3.63
N THR A 129 -7.34 4.05 -4.59
CA THR A 129 -8.58 3.65 -5.27
C THR A 129 -9.57 3.01 -4.29
N LEU A 130 -9.09 2.06 -3.49
CA LEU A 130 -9.92 1.33 -2.53
C LEU A 130 -10.33 2.24 -1.36
N SER A 131 -9.48 3.18 -0.95
CA SER A 131 -9.84 4.22 0.03
C SER A 131 -10.99 5.10 -0.46
N ALA A 132 -10.97 5.50 -1.74
CA ALA A 132 -12.07 6.24 -2.35
C ALA A 132 -13.37 5.42 -2.37
N ARG A 133 -13.30 4.13 -2.73
CA ARG A 133 -14.46 3.22 -2.66
C ARG A 133 -15.02 3.12 -1.24
N MET A 134 -14.17 2.89 -0.23
CA MET A 134 -14.59 2.77 1.17
C MET A 134 -15.30 4.04 1.67
N ALA A 135 -14.78 5.22 1.31
CA ALA A 135 -15.44 6.49 1.60
C ALA A 135 -16.80 6.64 0.89
N PHE A 136 -16.91 6.17 -0.35
CA PHE A 136 -18.16 6.19 -1.10
C PHE A 136 -19.21 5.26 -0.49
N GLU A 137 -18.83 4.05 -0.09
CA GLU A 137 -19.69 3.10 0.62
C GLU A 137 -20.19 3.68 1.95
N ALA A 138 -19.30 4.30 2.74
CA ALA A 138 -19.70 4.98 3.97
C ALA A 138 -20.72 6.11 3.73
N LYS A 139 -20.63 6.80 2.58
CA LYS A 139 -21.66 7.77 2.14
C LYS A 139 -23.00 7.10 1.83
N LEU A 140 -23.00 5.91 1.21
CA LEU A 140 -24.26 5.19 0.94
C LEU A 140 -24.96 4.79 2.23
N GLU A 141 -24.20 4.53 3.30
CA GLU A 141 -24.69 4.29 4.67
C GLU A 141 -24.96 5.58 5.47
N GLY A 142 -25.09 6.72 4.80
CA GLY A 142 -25.53 7.99 5.39
C GLY A 142 -24.42 8.88 5.97
N ASP A 143 -23.14 8.51 5.82
CA ASP A 143 -22.03 9.40 6.17
C ASP A 143 -21.60 10.29 5.00
N GLU A 144 -22.37 11.33 4.71
CA GLU A 144 -22.02 12.20 3.58
C GLU A 144 -20.73 13.01 3.83
N THR A 145 -20.32 13.18 5.09
CA THR A 145 -19.20 14.06 5.45
C THR A 145 -17.85 13.47 5.05
N ILE A 146 -17.67 12.16 5.20
CA ILE A 146 -16.43 11.48 4.79
C ILE A 146 -16.23 11.53 3.28
N TRP A 147 -17.30 11.39 2.49
CA TRP A 147 -17.19 11.51 1.04
C TRP A 147 -16.80 12.92 0.59
N ARG A 148 -17.37 13.97 1.22
CA ARG A 148 -16.95 15.36 0.96
C ARG A 148 -15.49 15.58 1.33
N HIS A 149 -15.03 14.97 2.42
CA HIS A 149 -13.63 15.01 2.81
C HIS A 149 -12.73 14.33 1.77
N ALA A 150 -13.08 13.10 1.34
CA ALA A 150 -12.33 12.35 0.33
C ALA A 150 -12.17 13.11 -0.99
N MET A 151 -13.23 13.79 -1.46
CA MET A 151 -13.17 14.63 -2.67
C MET A 151 -12.29 15.88 -2.51
N GLY A 152 -12.10 16.38 -1.29
CA GLY A 152 -11.28 17.54 -0.98
C GLY A 152 -9.84 17.21 -0.60
N ASP A 153 -9.52 15.93 -0.47
CA ASP A 153 -8.21 15.44 -0.04
C ASP A 153 -7.20 15.40 -1.21
N GLU A 154 -5.95 15.06 -0.93
CA GLU A 154 -4.87 14.98 -1.92
C GLU A 154 -5.16 14.02 -3.10
N ASN A 155 -6.03 13.03 -2.86
CA ASN A 155 -6.51 12.00 -3.79
C ASN A 155 -7.96 12.24 -4.26
N GLY A 156 -8.47 13.47 -4.12
CA GLY A 156 -9.83 13.83 -4.50
C GLY A 156 -10.17 13.63 -5.98
N ASP A 157 -9.20 13.76 -6.89
CA ASP A 157 -9.33 13.43 -8.32
C ASP A 157 -9.69 11.96 -8.55
N ILE A 158 -9.12 11.04 -7.77
CA ILE A 158 -9.43 9.61 -7.83
C ILE A 158 -10.86 9.36 -7.37
N ALA A 159 -11.28 9.99 -6.28
CA ALA A 159 -12.66 9.92 -5.78
C ALA A 159 -13.67 10.49 -6.80
N LEU A 160 -13.34 11.63 -7.42
CA LEU A 160 -14.18 12.24 -8.45
C LEU A 160 -14.26 11.36 -9.71
N MET A 161 -13.16 10.74 -10.14
CA MET A 161 -13.17 9.81 -11.28
C MET A 161 -14.01 8.57 -10.99
N TYR A 162 -13.88 8.01 -9.77
CA TYR A 162 -14.69 6.90 -9.32
C TYR A 162 -16.19 7.22 -9.40
N LEU A 163 -16.61 8.35 -8.83
CA LEU A 163 -18.00 8.80 -8.87
C LEU A 163 -18.48 9.06 -10.31
N HIS A 164 -17.65 9.70 -11.13
CA HIS A 164 -17.99 10.02 -12.51
C HIS A 164 -18.39 8.77 -13.30
N GLU A 165 -17.66 7.66 -13.16
CA GLU A 165 -18.00 6.43 -13.86
C GLU A 165 -19.26 5.76 -13.30
N LEU A 166 -19.46 5.79 -11.98
CA LEU A 166 -20.68 5.27 -11.36
C LEU A 166 -21.93 6.01 -11.85
N GLU A 167 -21.88 7.34 -11.95
CA GLU A 167 -22.98 8.17 -12.45
C GLU A 167 -23.26 7.91 -13.93
N ARG A 168 -22.23 7.60 -14.71
CA ARG A 168 -22.37 7.28 -16.15
C ARG A 168 -23.02 5.91 -16.38
N ARG A 169 -22.85 4.98 -15.44
CA ARG A 169 -23.31 3.59 -15.56
C ARG A 169 -24.07 3.09 -14.31
N PRO A 170 -25.22 3.71 -13.97
CA PRO A 170 -25.95 3.41 -12.74
C PRO A 170 -26.60 2.01 -12.69
N PHE A 171 -26.56 1.25 -13.78
CA PHE A 171 -27.19 -0.07 -13.90
C PHE A 171 -26.21 -1.25 -13.86
N ILE A 172 -24.91 -1.02 -13.67
CA ILE A 172 -23.95 -2.12 -13.51
C ILE A 172 -23.95 -2.53 -12.04
N GLU A 173 -24.23 -3.80 -11.77
CA GLU A 173 -24.24 -4.39 -10.42
C GLU A 173 -22.86 -4.40 -9.74
N ASN A 174 -21.79 -4.09 -10.47
CA ASN A 174 -20.44 -3.97 -9.97
C ASN A 174 -19.78 -2.63 -10.34
N ASP A 175 -18.91 -2.16 -9.47
CA ASP A 175 -18.15 -0.91 -9.59
C ASP A 175 -16.77 -1.13 -10.25
N THR A 176 -16.51 -2.31 -10.82
CA THR A 176 -15.20 -2.71 -11.37
C THR A 176 -14.66 -1.72 -12.41
N ALA A 177 -15.52 -1.20 -13.28
CA ALA A 177 -15.13 -0.19 -14.27
C ALA A 177 -14.74 1.15 -13.61
N ALA A 178 -15.44 1.54 -12.56
CA ALA A 178 -15.14 2.75 -11.80
C ALA A 178 -13.81 2.61 -11.04
N LEU A 179 -13.56 1.44 -10.45
CA LEU A 179 -12.28 1.11 -9.80
C LEU A 179 -11.12 1.17 -10.79
N ALA A 180 -11.26 0.57 -11.98
CA ALA A 180 -10.20 0.58 -12.98
C ALA A 180 -9.88 2.00 -13.48
N LEU A 181 -10.88 2.86 -13.65
CA LEU A 181 -10.66 4.26 -14.06
C LEU A 181 -10.06 5.11 -12.94
N ALA A 182 -10.52 4.95 -11.71
CA ALA A 182 -9.96 5.62 -10.54
C ALA A 182 -8.49 5.21 -10.32
N PHE A 183 -8.18 3.93 -10.50
CA PHE A 183 -6.80 3.42 -10.47
C PHE A 183 -5.92 4.06 -11.53
N ALA A 184 -6.39 4.14 -12.78
CA ALA A 184 -5.66 4.79 -13.85
C ALA A 184 -5.47 6.31 -13.62
N GLU A 185 -6.42 6.96 -12.93
CA GLU A 185 -6.34 8.38 -12.58
C GLU A 185 -5.15 8.68 -11.66
N TRP A 186 -4.81 7.76 -10.76
CA TRP A 186 -3.68 7.94 -9.83
C TRP A 186 -2.37 8.26 -10.57
N PHE A 187 -2.12 7.54 -11.66
CA PHE A 187 -0.93 7.70 -12.52
C PHE A 187 -0.89 9.02 -13.30
N ARG A 188 -2.02 9.73 -13.42
CA ARG A 188 -2.07 11.01 -14.16
C ARG A 188 -1.44 12.17 -13.40
N LYS A 189 -1.12 12.01 -12.11
CA LYS A 189 -0.48 13.03 -11.29
C LYS A 189 1.02 12.72 -11.15
N PRO A 190 1.91 13.41 -11.90
CA PRO A 190 3.33 13.06 -11.95
C PRO A 190 4.00 13.07 -10.57
N ASN A 191 3.62 14.02 -9.70
CA ASN A 191 4.18 14.12 -8.36
C ASN A 191 3.94 12.85 -7.51
N ARG A 192 2.83 12.14 -7.68
CA ARG A 192 2.59 10.86 -6.97
C ARG A 192 3.55 9.79 -7.44
N VAL A 193 3.70 9.67 -8.75
CA VAL A 193 4.61 8.71 -9.39
C VAL A 193 6.04 8.97 -8.93
N THR A 194 6.51 10.21 -9.03
CA THR A 194 7.86 10.62 -8.61
C THR A 194 8.10 10.39 -7.12
N ALA A 195 7.13 10.73 -6.25
CA ALA A 195 7.25 10.50 -4.82
C ALA A 195 7.35 9.00 -4.48
N THR A 196 6.45 8.19 -5.05
CA THR A 196 6.44 6.73 -4.85
C THR A 196 7.72 6.08 -5.35
N ASP A 197 8.23 6.52 -6.51
CA ASP A 197 9.49 6.03 -7.04
C ASP A 197 10.65 6.39 -6.11
N SER A 198 10.70 7.62 -5.62
CA SER A 198 11.77 8.10 -4.72
C SER A 198 11.78 7.31 -3.40
N GLU A 199 10.60 7.04 -2.84
CA GLU A 199 10.46 6.21 -1.64
C GLU A 199 10.88 4.76 -1.90
N THR A 200 10.46 4.19 -3.04
CA THR A 200 10.86 2.84 -3.42
C THR A 200 12.36 2.72 -3.64
N LEU A 201 13.00 3.72 -4.25
CA LEU A 201 14.46 3.74 -4.44
C LEU A 201 15.21 3.86 -3.12
N SER A 202 14.72 4.69 -2.19
CA SER A 202 15.30 4.81 -0.85
C SER A 202 15.26 3.47 -0.12
N MET A 203 14.14 2.76 -0.20
CA MET A 203 14.02 1.39 0.32
C MET A 203 14.97 0.42 -0.39
N MET A 204 15.17 0.54 -1.72
CA MET A 204 16.12 -0.31 -2.44
C MET A 204 17.57 -0.09 -1.98
N ASP A 205 17.98 1.16 -1.73
CA ASP A 205 19.29 1.47 -1.15
C ASP A 205 19.49 0.77 0.19
N ASP A 206 18.51 0.88 1.10
CA ASP A 206 18.56 0.22 2.41
C ASP A 206 18.67 -1.32 2.26
N MET A 207 17.98 -1.92 1.29
CA MET A 207 18.05 -3.36 1.04
C MET A 207 19.37 -3.82 0.40
N ILE A 208 20.00 -2.96 -0.41
CA ILE A 208 21.34 -3.22 -0.96
C ILE A 208 22.36 -3.18 0.16
N ASP A 209 22.31 -2.18 1.04
CA ASP A 209 23.22 -2.04 2.17
C ASP A 209 23.10 -3.21 3.15
N ASN A 210 21.88 -3.71 3.35
CA ASN A 210 21.61 -4.88 4.19
C ASN A 210 21.76 -6.23 3.48
N LEU A 211 22.10 -6.25 2.18
CA LEU A 211 22.23 -7.46 1.35
C LEU A 211 20.97 -8.34 1.32
N THR A 212 19.79 -7.76 1.53
CA THR A 212 18.50 -8.46 1.59
C THR A 212 17.74 -8.44 0.27
N MET A 213 18.28 -7.74 -0.74
CA MET A 213 17.60 -7.56 -2.01
C MET A 213 17.53 -8.87 -2.81
N ASN A 214 16.32 -9.39 -2.98
CA ASN A 214 16.03 -10.63 -3.69
C ASN A 214 14.99 -10.37 -4.77
N GLY A 215 15.27 -10.73 -6.02
CA GLY A 215 14.32 -10.55 -7.11
C GLY A 215 14.70 -11.40 -8.31
N ARG A 216 13.73 -12.10 -8.90
CA ARG A 216 13.93 -13.01 -10.06
C ARG A 216 12.80 -12.83 -11.06
N GLY A 217 12.83 -13.50 -12.21
CA GLY A 217 11.65 -13.57 -13.09
C GLY A 217 11.32 -12.29 -13.89
N ARG A 218 10.08 -12.21 -14.41
CA ARG A 218 9.54 -11.07 -15.18
C ARG A 218 8.14 -10.83 -14.68
N MET A 219 7.69 -9.58 -14.67
CA MET A 219 6.32 -9.27 -14.29
C MET A 219 5.36 -9.73 -15.38
N GLY A 220 4.52 -10.71 -15.02
CA GLY A 220 3.40 -11.15 -15.83
C GLY A 220 2.09 -10.52 -15.36
N GLU A 221 1.04 -10.66 -16.15
CA GLU A 221 -0.31 -10.21 -15.80
C GLU A 221 -0.77 -10.75 -14.43
N GLY A 222 -0.38 -11.98 -14.07
CA GLY A 222 -0.73 -12.59 -12.79
C GLY A 222 -0.30 -11.76 -11.58
N ALA A 223 0.87 -11.12 -11.64
CA ALA A 223 1.38 -10.29 -10.54
C ALA A 223 0.53 -9.03 -10.33
N ILE A 224 0.18 -8.35 -11.42
CA ILE A 224 -0.70 -7.16 -11.37
C ILE A 224 -2.08 -7.57 -10.85
N ARG A 225 -2.59 -8.74 -11.27
CA ARG A 225 -3.86 -9.27 -10.77
C ARG A 225 -3.84 -9.45 -9.26
N CYS A 226 -2.76 -10.01 -8.71
CA CYS A 226 -2.61 -10.20 -7.25
C CYS A 226 -2.60 -8.88 -6.47
N LEU A 227 -1.99 -7.82 -7.04
CA LEU A 227 -1.91 -6.51 -6.40
C LEU A 227 -3.19 -5.67 -6.53
N THR A 228 -4.16 -6.11 -7.33
CA THR A 228 -5.39 -5.35 -7.61
C THR A 228 -6.65 -6.18 -7.31
N ILE A 229 -6.54 -7.12 -6.37
CA ILE A 229 -7.66 -7.95 -5.92
C ILE A 229 -8.63 -7.07 -5.14
N ASP A 230 -9.89 -7.12 -5.54
CA ASP A 230 -11.00 -6.57 -4.76
C ASP A 230 -11.33 -7.52 -3.58
N PRO A 231 -11.25 -7.04 -2.31
CA PRO A 231 -11.60 -7.83 -1.13
C PRO A 231 -13.02 -8.42 -1.15
N LEU A 232 -13.99 -7.74 -1.79
CA LEU A 232 -15.37 -8.20 -1.82
C LEU A 232 -15.61 -9.35 -2.80
N THR A 233 -14.84 -9.40 -3.89
CA THR A 233 -15.06 -10.38 -4.97
C THR A 233 -13.94 -11.43 -5.07
N GLY A 234 -12.81 -11.21 -4.41
CA GLY A 234 -11.61 -12.04 -4.55
C GLY A 234 -10.99 -12.00 -5.96
N SER A 235 -11.46 -11.10 -6.82
CA SER A 235 -11.04 -10.99 -8.22
C SER A 235 -10.35 -9.66 -8.47
N SER A 236 -9.42 -9.64 -9.44
CA SER A 236 -8.76 -8.39 -9.84
C SER A 236 -9.74 -7.45 -10.53
N TYR A 237 -9.91 -6.23 -10.00
CA TYR A 237 -10.80 -5.24 -10.61
C TYR A 237 -10.21 -4.62 -11.88
N LEU A 238 -8.91 -4.78 -12.13
CA LEU A 238 -8.30 -4.39 -13.41
C LEU A 238 -8.65 -5.35 -14.55
N GLY A 239 -9.11 -6.57 -14.25
CA GLY A 239 -9.72 -7.47 -15.24
C GLY A 239 -8.96 -7.57 -16.57
N VAL A 240 -9.56 -7.05 -17.64
CA VAL A 240 -8.99 -7.05 -19.00
C VAL A 240 -7.92 -5.97 -19.23
N SER A 241 -7.89 -4.91 -18.42
CA SER A 241 -6.93 -3.80 -18.53
C SER A 241 -5.53 -4.17 -18.02
N VAL A 242 -5.38 -5.30 -17.33
CA VAL A 242 -4.07 -5.77 -16.83
C VAL A 242 -3.01 -5.86 -17.93
N ALA A 243 -3.39 -6.32 -19.12
CA ALA A 243 -2.47 -6.45 -20.26
C ALA A 243 -1.92 -5.08 -20.72
N GLU A 244 -2.73 -4.02 -20.60
CA GLU A 244 -2.33 -2.66 -20.91
C GLU A 244 -1.27 -2.16 -19.92
N PHE A 245 -1.54 -2.29 -18.61
CA PHE A 245 -0.58 -1.94 -17.55
C PHE A 245 0.73 -2.75 -17.64
N ALA A 246 0.64 -4.03 -17.99
CA ALA A 246 1.80 -4.91 -18.17
C ALA A 246 2.59 -4.64 -19.46
N GLY A 247 1.96 -4.01 -20.47
CA GLY A 247 2.46 -3.91 -21.83
C GLY A 247 2.95 -2.52 -22.22
N ASP A 248 2.28 -1.47 -21.74
CA ASP A 248 2.53 -0.10 -22.18
C ASP A 248 3.69 0.54 -21.38
N PRO A 249 4.72 1.10 -22.06
CA PRO A 249 5.76 1.90 -21.42
C PRO A 249 5.26 3.13 -20.67
N VAL A 250 4.09 3.69 -21.01
CA VAL A 250 3.50 4.85 -20.32
C VAL A 250 3.36 4.62 -18.81
N TRP A 251 3.00 3.41 -18.39
CA TRP A 251 2.81 3.10 -16.97
C TRP A 251 4.12 2.78 -16.24
N ARG A 252 5.14 2.33 -16.98
CA ARG A 252 6.39 1.79 -16.44
C ARG A 252 7.58 2.74 -16.54
N GLY A 253 7.50 3.74 -17.40
CA GLY A 253 8.57 4.73 -17.57
C GLY A 253 8.83 5.52 -16.29
N ILE A 254 10.06 5.98 -16.12
CA ILE A 254 10.44 6.97 -15.10
C ILE A 254 10.52 8.30 -15.83
N ALA A 255 9.63 9.24 -15.49
CA ALA A 255 9.54 10.52 -16.19
C ALA A 255 10.46 11.59 -15.58
N ASP A 256 10.73 11.50 -14.27
CA ASP A 256 11.57 12.45 -13.55
C ASP A 256 13.07 12.11 -13.74
N PRO A 257 13.90 13.03 -14.27
CA PRO A 257 15.31 12.75 -14.53
C PRO A 257 16.16 12.47 -13.29
N VAL A 258 15.79 13.02 -12.12
CA VAL A 258 16.53 12.80 -10.87
C VAL A 258 16.26 11.40 -10.36
N VAL A 259 14.99 10.99 -10.38
CA VAL A 259 14.59 9.61 -10.04
C VAL A 259 15.18 8.61 -11.04
N GLU A 260 15.20 8.92 -12.34
CA GLU A 260 15.82 8.07 -13.36
C GLU A 260 17.32 7.89 -13.08
N ALA A 261 18.04 8.96 -12.76
CA ALA A 261 19.46 8.89 -12.43
C ALA A 261 19.71 8.04 -11.16
N HIS A 262 18.90 8.21 -10.13
CA HIS A 262 18.99 7.41 -8.89
C HIS A 262 18.69 5.93 -9.16
N PHE A 263 17.66 5.63 -9.95
CA PHE A 263 17.36 4.27 -10.39
C PHE A 263 18.53 3.63 -11.15
N LEU A 264 19.14 4.35 -12.08
CA LEU A 264 20.31 3.85 -12.82
C LEU A 264 21.50 3.56 -11.90
N GLN A 265 21.72 4.38 -10.87
CA GLN A 265 22.73 4.13 -9.84
C GLN A 265 22.43 2.86 -9.05
N VAL A 266 21.21 2.72 -8.51
CA VAL A 266 20.75 1.54 -7.78
C VAL A 266 20.94 0.27 -8.62
N MET A 267 20.55 0.30 -9.89
CA MET A 267 20.70 -0.84 -10.80
C MET A 267 22.18 -1.20 -11.09
N ASP A 268 23.09 -0.22 -11.11
CA ASP A 268 24.53 -0.47 -11.25
C ASP A 268 25.12 -1.08 -9.97
N ASP A 269 24.68 -0.61 -8.80
CA ASP A 269 25.12 -1.12 -7.50
C ASP A 269 24.68 -2.58 -7.28
N ILE A 270 23.45 -2.93 -7.65
CA ILE A 270 22.94 -4.32 -7.65
C ILE A 270 23.82 -5.25 -8.50
N GLY A 271 24.35 -4.74 -9.61
CA GLY A 271 25.23 -5.48 -10.51
C GLY A 271 26.64 -5.69 -9.98
N THR A 272 27.02 -5.06 -8.87
CA THR A 272 28.40 -4.95 -8.40
C THR A 272 28.61 -5.72 -7.08
N ILE A 273 29.54 -6.68 -7.06
CA ILE A 273 29.96 -7.34 -5.81
C ILE A 273 31.02 -6.46 -5.14
N ARG A 274 30.78 -5.99 -3.91
CA ARG A 274 31.76 -5.22 -3.13
C ARG A 274 32.60 -6.15 -2.24
N MET A 275 33.92 -6.05 -2.34
CA MET A 275 34.91 -6.77 -1.52
C MET A 275 35.83 -5.75 -0.86
N GLY A 276 35.53 -5.39 0.39
CA GLY A 276 36.18 -4.24 1.05
C GLY A 276 35.87 -2.93 0.31
N ALA A 277 36.92 -2.21 -0.11
CA ALA A 277 36.78 -0.97 -0.88
C ALA A 277 36.67 -1.17 -2.41
N ILE A 278 36.66 -2.43 -2.90
CA ILE A 278 36.70 -2.74 -4.33
C ILE A 278 35.34 -3.24 -4.79
N GLY A 279 34.72 -2.55 -5.75
CA GLY A 279 33.54 -3.03 -6.48
C GLY A 279 33.93 -3.85 -7.72
N ILE A 280 33.40 -5.06 -7.86
CA ILE A 280 33.63 -5.95 -9.00
C ILE A 280 32.31 -6.33 -9.65
N ARG A 281 32.12 -5.91 -10.90
CA ARG A 281 30.91 -6.21 -11.70
C ARG A 281 30.85 -7.64 -12.24
N ASP A 282 31.99 -8.28 -12.48
CA ASP A 282 32.02 -9.65 -12.98
C ASP A 282 32.04 -10.64 -11.81
N LYS A 283 30.92 -11.34 -11.59
CA LYS A 283 30.79 -12.37 -10.54
C LYS A 283 31.84 -13.48 -10.66
N LYS A 284 32.23 -13.86 -11.87
CA LYS A 284 33.25 -14.88 -12.10
C LYS A 284 34.65 -14.34 -11.78
N LEU A 285 34.90 -13.05 -12.07
CA LEU A 285 36.13 -12.40 -11.69
C LEU A 285 36.23 -12.22 -10.17
N ALA A 286 35.15 -11.79 -9.52
CA ALA A 286 35.07 -11.70 -8.07
C ALA A 286 35.31 -13.06 -7.41
N ALA A 287 34.71 -14.13 -7.93
CA ALA A 287 34.94 -15.51 -7.48
C ALA A 287 36.38 -15.99 -7.67
N ARG A 288 37.10 -15.48 -8.67
CA ARG A 288 38.51 -15.79 -8.91
C ARG A 288 39.44 -15.00 -8.01
N LEU A 289 39.13 -13.73 -7.75
CA LEU A 289 39.96 -12.83 -6.95
C LEU A 289 39.76 -13.03 -5.43
N PHE A 290 38.54 -13.37 -5.02
CA PHE A 290 38.15 -13.53 -3.61
C PHE A 290 37.32 -14.79 -3.37
N PRO A 291 37.88 -15.99 -3.64
CA PRO A 291 37.14 -17.25 -3.55
C PRO A 291 36.59 -17.56 -2.15
N GLU A 292 37.28 -17.14 -1.09
CA GLU A 292 36.87 -17.42 0.30
C GLU A 292 35.73 -16.52 0.80
N ALA A 293 35.56 -15.32 0.22
CA ALA A 293 34.57 -14.36 0.63
C ALA A 293 33.17 -14.63 0.05
N LEU A 294 33.10 -15.35 -1.08
CA LEU A 294 31.85 -15.76 -1.74
C LEU A 294 31.24 -17.05 -1.18
N VAL A 295 31.93 -17.74 -0.26
CA VAL A 295 31.41 -18.95 0.42
C VAL A 295 30.57 -18.58 1.65
N LYS A 296 30.67 -17.33 2.13
CA LYS A 296 29.94 -16.80 3.30
C LYS A 296 28.82 -15.83 2.95
N ALA A 297 28.64 -15.49 1.68
CA ALA A 297 27.59 -14.60 1.16
C ALA A 297 26.43 -15.40 0.57
#